data_AF-A0AA38M0X6-F1
#
_entry.id   AF-A0AA38M0X6-F1
#
_cell.length_a   1.000
_cell.length_b   1.000
_cell.length_c   1.000
_cell.angle_alpha   90.00
_cell.angle_beta   90.00
_cell.angle_gamma   90.00
#
_symmetry.space_group_name_H-M   'P 1'
#
loop_
_entity.id
_entity.type
_entity.pdbx_description
1 polymer ?
#
loop_
_entity_poly.entity_id
_entity_poly.type
_entity_poly.pdbx_seq_one_letter_code
_entity_poly.pdbx_strand_id
1 'polypeptide(L)'
;MLVINIYESYKLTLKQLFNIVVGHPKEFIHPGACELLQDLICHILKTLNLYNLKPQSKIRSGVGYPKATIIHRKLKRVLLNTEEVKTLLENNGYFVEVKSFDDITIAEQIRIVRTSALLVGKNAMDDIPNYNLCIILIGIHGAGLANLIWLNVNFNPAVIEIFPFNFTKYTYQTLALSLRVNYVGVKTTKESNSKETEFSNDYKEADKRNYYRNLDTKVDLEDLQLALNALPKEHKMYLNQPIS
;
A
#
# COMPACT_ATOMS: atom_id res chain seq x y z
N MET A 1 3.66 -30.00 -3.21
CA MET A 1 2.67 -30.87 -2.51
C MET A 1 2.83 -30.86 -0.98
N LEU A 2 3.96 -30.41 -0.42
CA LEU A 2 4.17 -30.31 1.04
C LEU A 2 3.45 -29.11 1.71
N VAL A 3 3.20 -28.02 0.96
CA VAL A 3 2.73 -26.73 1.51
C VAL A 3 1.21 -26.71 1.78
N ILE A 4 0.42 -27.41 0.96
CA ILE A 4 -1.03 -27.54 1.16
C ILE A 4 -1.33 -28.31 2.47
N ASN A 5 -0.48 -29.28 2.83
CA ASN A 5 -0.60 -30.03 4.08
C ASN A 5 -0.31 -29.18 5.33
N ILE A 6 0.51 -28.14 5.25
CA ILE A 6 0.76 -27.24 6.40
C ILE A 6 -0.46 -26.35 6.67
N TYR A 7 -1.18 -25.94 5.63
CA TYR A 7 -2.33 -25.06 5.78
C TYR A 7 -3.57 -25.78 6.34
N GLU A 8 -3.87 -26.97 5.82
CA GLU A 8 -4.95 -27.84 6.33
C GLU A 8 -4.68 -28.30 7.78
N SER A 9 -3.41 -28.50 8.15
CA SER A 9 -3.06 -29.07 9.46
C SER A 9 -2.95 -28.04 10.60
N TYR A 10 -2.68 -26.75 10.32
CA TYR A 10 -2.32 -25.79 11.38
C TYR A 10 -3.27 -24.61 11.61
N LYS A 11 -4.35 -24.43 10.82
CA LYS A 11 -5.32 -23.32 10.98
C LYS A 11 -4.62 -21.96 11.25
N LEU A 12 -3.51 -21.69 10.57
CA LEU A 12 -2.72 -20.49 10.84
C LEU A 12 -3.51 -19.24 10.43
N THR A 13 -3.77 -18.38 11.40
CA THR A 13 -4.40 -17.07 11.20
C THR A 13 -3.45 -16.14 10.43
N LEU A 14 -3.99 -15.15 9.72
CA LEU A 14 -3.20 -14.06 9.11
C LEU A 14 -2.22 -13.42 10.11
N LYS A 15 -2.60 -13.37 11.40
CA LYS A 15 -1.75 -12.88 12.50
C LYS A 15 -0.52 -13.76 12.74
N GLN A 16 -0.65 -15.09 12.68
CA GLN A 16 0.48 -16.01 12.87
C GLN A 16 1.44 -15.97 11.68
N LEU A 17 0.92 -15.87 10.46
CA LEU A 17 1.73 -15.67 9.26
C LEU A 17 2.45 -14.33 9.25
N PHE A 18 1.76 -13.26 9.66
CA PHE A 18 2.38 -11.95 9.85
C PHE A 18 3.51 -12.01 10.89
N ASN A 19 3.35 -12.78 11.96
CA ASN A 19 4.40 -12.97 12.95
C ASN A 19 5.58 -13.82 12.41
N ILE A 20 5.33 -14.78 11.53
CA ILE A 20 6.40 -15.56 10.87
C ILE A 20 7.22 -14.66 9.93
N VAL A 21 6.55 -13.79 9.17
CA VAL A 21 7.21 -12.89 8.19
C VAL A 21 7.85 -11.67 8.86
N VAL A 22 7.23 -11.13 9.91
CA VAL A 22 7.60 -9.81 10.47
C VAL A 22 8.17 -9.91 11.90
N GLY A 23 8.05 -11.06 12.56
CA GLY A 23 8.50 -11.26 13.94
C GLY A 23 10.01 -11.44 14.10
N HIS A 24 10.77 -11.58 13.00
CA HIS A 24 12.22 -11.71 13.05
C HIS A 24 12.93 -10.41 12.65
N PRO A 25 14.00 -10.00 13.35
CA PRO A 25 14.83 -8.87 12.96
C PRO A 25 15.44 -9.10 11.57
N LYS A 26 15.84 -7.99 10.92
CA LYS A 26 16.22 -7.81 9.49
C LYS A 26 17.15 -8.85 8.84
N GLU A 27 17.70 -9.79 9.60
CA GLU A 27 18.80 -10.67 9.20
C GLU A 27 18.35 -12.07 8.77
N PHE A 28 17.08 -12.45 8.96
CA PHE A 28 16.59 -13.78 8.58
C PHE A 28 15.21 -13.73 7.91
N ILE A 29 15.17 -13.34 6.64
CA ILE A 29 14.07 -13.77 5.77
C ILE A 29 14.48 -15.14 5.23
N HIS A 30 13.82 -16.20 5.71
CA HIS A 30 14.08 -17.55 5.21
C HIS A 30 13.90 -17.58 3.68
N PRO A 31 14.82 -18.17 2.89
CA PRO A 31 14.76 -18.14 1.43
C PRO A 31 13.44 -18.62 0.84
N GLY A 32 12.76 -19.56 1.50
CA GLY A 32 11.43 -20.07 1.11
C GLY A 32 10.21 -19.30 1.65
N ALA A 33 10.39 -18.27 2.49
CA ALA A 33 9.28 -17.53 3.09
C ALA A 33 8.52 -16.69 2.05
N CYS A 34 9.21 -16.24 0.99
CA CYS A 34 8.61 -15.47 -0.09
C CYS A 34 7.61 -16.33 -0.89
N GLU A 35 8.03 -17.54 -1.27
CA GLU A 35 7.21 -18.50 -2.02
C GLU A 35 6.00 -18.94 -1.20
N LEU A 36 6.19 -19.24 0.09
CA LEU A 36 5.08 -19.57 1.00
C LEU A 36 4.07 -18.43 1.12
N LEU A 37 4.55 -17.18 1.21
CA LEU A 37 3.68 -16.00 1.28
C LEU A 37 2.92 -15.80 -0.04
N GLN A 38 3.56 -16.00 -1.19
CA GLN A 38 2.91 -15.93 -2.50
C GLN A 38 1.85 -17.03 -2.69
N ASP A 39 2.16 -18.27 -2.32
CA ASP A 39 1.21 -19.39 -2.37
C ASP A 39 -0.02 -19.12 -1.50
N LEU A 40 0.18 -18.58 -0.30
CA LEU A 40 -0.89 -18.18 0.60
C LEU A 40 -1.75 -17.05 -0.02
N ILE A 41 -1.13 -16.00 -0.55
CA ILE A 41 -1.86 -14.91 -1.21
C ILE A 41 -2.71 -15.47 -2.35
N CYS A 42 -2.14 -16.35 -3.18
CA CYS A 42 -2.86 -17.04 -4.24
C CYS A 42 -4.03 -17.88 -3.72
N HIS A 43 -3.86 -18.59 -2.61
CA HIS A 43 -4.93 -19.36 -1.97
C HIS A 43 -6.06 -18.44 -1.48
N ILE A 44 -5.74 -17.38 -0.74
CA ILE A 44 -6.74 -16.42 -0.24
C ILE A 44 -7.54 -15.80 -1.40
N LEU A 45 -6.86 -15.39 -2.47
CA LEU A 45 -7.52 -14.84 -3.66
C LEU A 45 -8.46 -15.86 -4.32
N LYS A 46 -8.09 -17.15 -4.38
CA LYS A 46 -8.97 -18.20 -4.88
C LYS A 46 -10.21 -18.36 -4.00
N THR A 47 -10.02 -18.46 -2.69
CA THR A 47 -11.10 -18.63 -1.71
C THR A 47 -12.09 -17.47 -1.72
N LEU A 48 -11.62 -16.24 -1.94
CA LEU A 48 -12.47 -15.06 -2.04
C LEU A 48 -13.07 -14.85 -3.45
N ASN A 49 -12.85 -15.77 -4.39
CA ASN A 49 -13.22 -15.62 -5.81
C ASN A 49 -12.64 -14.33 -6.46
N LEU A 50 -11.47 -13.90 -5.99
CA LEU A 50 -10.70 -12.74 -6.46
C LEU A 50 -9.49 -13.15 -7.32
N TYR A 51 -9.28 -14.44 -7.56
CA TYR A 51 -8.18 -14.94 -8.40
C TYR A 51 -8.27 -14.49 -9.86
N ASN A 52 -9.45 -14.10 -10.32
CA ASN A 52 -9.67 -13.52 -11.65
C ASN A 52 -9.26 -12.04 -11.74
N LEU A 53 -8.85 -11.41 -10.63
CA LEU A 53 -8.14 -10.12 -10.65
C LEU A 53 -6.70 -10.25 -11.18
N LYS A 54 -6.40 -11.30 -11.95
CA LYS A 54 -5.13 -11.39 -12.68
C LYS A 54 -5.06 -10.16 -13.60
N PRO A 55 -3.92 -9.45 -13.64
CA PRO A 55 -3.71 -8.50 -14.71
C PRO A 55 -3.89 -9.26 -16.02
N GLN A 56 -4.73 -8.75 -16.91
CA GLN A 56 -4.77 -9.31 -18.24
C GLN A 56 -3.36 -9.17 -18.81
N SER A 57 -2.71 -10.31 -19.08
CA SER A 57 -1.31 -10.41 -19.52
C SER A 57 -1.03 -9.74 -20.87
N LYS A 58 -2.06 -9.17 -21.49
CA LYS A 58 -1.97 -8.28 -22.63
C LYS A 58 -2.42 -6.91 -22.15
N ILE A 59 -1.52 -6.16 -21.52
CA ILE A 59 -1.61 -4.70 -21.59
C ILE A 59 -1.48 -4.41 -23.08
N ARG A 60 -2.61 -4.27 -23.76
CA ARG A 60 -2.64 -3.61 -25.06
C ARG A 60 -2.02 -2.24 -24.81
N SER A 61 -1.22 -1.76 -25.75
CA SER A 61 -0.45 -0.51 -25.78
C SER A 61 -1.32 0.76 -25.60
N GLY A 62 -2.13 0.80 -24.55
CA GLY A 62 -2.96 1.92 -24.16
C GLY A 62 -2.21 2.80 -23.16
N VAL A 63 -2.45 4.10 -23.26
CA VAL A 63 -1.90 5.15 -22.41
C VAL A 63 -2.56 5.06 -21.03
N GLY A 64 -2.00 4.24 -20.14
CA GLY A 64 -2.44 4.17 -18.74
C GLY A 64 -1.66 5.16 -17.88
N TYR A 65 -2.34 6.00 -17.11
CA TYR A 65 -1.67 6.83 -16.09
C TYR A 65 -1.31 5.95 -14.88
N PRO A 66 -0.10 6.10 -14.32
CA PRO A 66 0.25 5.40 -13.10
C PRO A 66 -0.69 5.82 -11.95
N LYS A 67 -1.34 4.86 -11.26
CA LYS A 67 -2.21 5.18 -10.13
C LYS A 67 -1.42 5.24 -8.82
N ALA A 68 -1.64 6.31 -8.06
CA ALA A 68 -1.29 6.40 -6.65
C ALA A 68 -2.55 6.30 -5.78
N THR A 69 -2.57 5.42 -4.79
CA THR A 69 -3.68 5.28 -3.85
C THR A 69 -3.27 5.78 -2.47
N ILE A 70 -3.91 6.85 -2.01
CA ILE A 70 -3.81 7.34 -0.63
C ILE A 70 -4.82 6.56 0.21
N ILE A 71 -4.31 5.75 1.14
CA ILE A 71 -5.15 5.04 2.10
C ILE A 71 -5.16 5.75 3.43
N HIS A 72 -6.34 5.83 4.03
CA HIS A 72 -6.52 6.38 5.36
C HIS A 72 -7.59 5.62 6.13
N ARG A 73 -7.70 5.96 7.40
CA ARG A 73 -8.80 5.56 8.29
C ARG A 73 -9.63 6.79 8.61
N LYS A 74 -10.88 6.61 9.03
CA LYS A 74 -11.79 7.71 9.36
C LYS A 74 -11.46 8.37 10.68
N LEU A 75 -11.12 7.54 11.67
CA LEU A 75 -11.16 7.94 13.07
C LEU A 75 -9.78 8.20 13.68
N LYS A 76 -8.70 7.67 13.08
CA LYS A 76 -7.36 7.79 13.65
C LYS A 76 -6.30 7.70 12.57
N ARG A 77 -5.18 8.40 12.79
CA ARG A 77 -4.01 8.33 11.89
C ARG A 77 -4.39 8.82 10.51
N VAL A 78 -5.06 9.97 10.49
CA VAL A 78 -5.53 10.67 9.31
C VAL A 78 -4.42 11.60 8.81
N LEU A 79 -4.30 11.69 7.49
CA LEU A 79 -3.39 12.61 6.83
C LEU A 79 -4.07 13.98 6.73
N LEU A 80 -3.60 14.94 7.53
CA LEU A 80 -4.25 16.24 7.71
C LEU A 80 -4.24 17.10 6.44
N ASN A 81 -3.25 16.91 5.57
CA ASN A 81 -3.11 17.62 4.31
C ASN A 81 -3.27 16.71 3.09
N THR A 82 -4.25 15.82 3.12
CA THR A 82 -4.51 14.86 2.03
C THR A 82 -4.68 15.53 0.66
N GLU A 83 -5.36 16.67 0.56
CA GLU A 83 -5.54 17.38 -0.72
C GLU A 83 -4.22 17.99 -1.26
N GLU A 84 -3.36 18.51 -0.38
CA GLU A 84 -2.03 19.00 -0.77
C GLU A 84 -1.17 17.84 -1.31
N VAL A 85 -1.22 16.69 -0.64
CA VAL A 85 -0.51 15.47 -1.03
C VAL A 85 -1.03 14.91 -2.35
N LYS A 86 -2.35 14.91 -2.54
CA LYS A 86 -3.00 14.53 -3.78
C LYS A 86 -2.53 15.43 -4.93
N THR A 87 -2.58 16.75 -4.73
CA THR A 87 -2.13 17.72 -5.73
C THR A 87 -0.66 17.51 -6.11
N LEU A 88 0.20 17.24 -5.12
CA LEU A 88 1.61 16.93 -5.37
C LEU A 88 1.78 15.68 -6.25
N LEU A 89 1.05 14.61 -5.95
CA LEU A 89 1.08 13.37 -6.73
C LEU A 89 0.53 13.58 -8.15
N GLU A 90 -0.57 14.32 -8.31
CA GLU A 90 -1.13 14.66 -9.62
C GLU A 90 -0.14 15.47 -10.46
N ASN A 91 0.55 16.44 -9.85
CA ASN A 91 1.63 17.22 -10.50
C ASN A 91 2.84 16.34 -10.88
N ASN A 92 3.01 15.18 -10.26
CA ASN A 92 4.01 14.18 -10.63
C ASN A 92 3.49 13.15 -11.65
N GLY A 93 2.31 13.38 -12.24
CA GLY A 93 1.73 12.58 -13.32
C GLY A 93 0.91 11.37 -12.87
N TYR A 94 0.63 11.23 -11.58
CA TYR A 94 -0.17 10.13 -11.06
C TYR A 94 -1.68 10.41 -11.17
N PHE A 95 -2.46 9.38 -11.52
CA PHE A 95 -3.89 9.39 -11.22
C PHE A 95 -4.06 9.05 -9.73
N VAL A 96 -4.65 9.95 -8.95
CA VAL A 96 -4.70 9.80 -7.49
C VAL A 96 -6.08 9.40 -7.01
N GLU A 97 -6.13 8.35 -6.20
CA GLU A 97 -7.35 7.86 -5.57
C GLU A 97 -7.19 7.89 -4.04
N VAL A 98 -8.12 8.54 -3.34
CA VAL A 98 -8.15 8.59 -1.86
C VAL A 98 -9.21 7.63 -1.35
N LYS A 99 -8.84 6.72 -0.45
CA LYS A 99 -9.75 5.70 0.09
C LYS A 99 -9.65 5.54 1.61
N SER A 100 -10.82 5.61 2.25
CA SER A 100 -11.03 5.10 3.59
C SER A 100 -11.19 3.59 3.55
N PHE A 101 -10.40 2.87 4.36
CA PHE A 101 -10.54 1.42 4.50
C PHE A 101 -11.52 1.00 5.59
N ASP A 102 -12.01 1.93 6.41
CA ASP A 102 -12.95 1.60 7.49
C ASP A 102 -14.37 1.31 6.97
N ASP A 103 -14.71 1.72 5.76
CA ASP A 103 -16.09 1.65 5.21
C ASP A 103 -16.29 0.58 4.14
N ILE A 104 -15.23 -0.18 3.85
CA ILE A 104 -15.22 -1.10 2.73
C ILE A 104 -14.78 -2.49 3.17
N THR A 105 -15.35 -3.50 2.51
CA THR A 105 -15.04 -4.90 2.79
C THR A 105 -13.57 -5.21 2.45
N ILE A 106 -13.02 -6.28 3.05
CA ILE A 106 -11.69 -6.77 2.70
C ILE A 106 -11.58 -7.09 1.20
N ALA A 107 -12.63 -7.64 0.59
CA ALA A 107 -12.64 -7.90 -0.85
C ALA A 107 -12.48 -6.61 -1.67
N GLU A 108 -13.08 -5.52 -1.22
CA GLU A 108 -12.97 -4.23 -1.89
C GLU A 108 -11.60 -3.56 -1.65
N GLN A 109 -11.04 -3.68 -0.44
CA GLN A 109 -9.65 -3.26 -0.17
C GLN A 109 -8.66 -4.00 -1.08
N ILE A 110 -8.83 -5.32 -1.22
CA ILE A 110 -8.02 -6.15 -2.13
C ILE A 110 -8.18 -5.64 -3.55
N ARG A 111 -9.39 -5.34 -4.02
CA ARG A 111 -9.60 -4.80 -5.36
C ARG A 111 -8.86 -3.49 -5.55
N ILE A 112 -9.06 -2.50 -4.66
CA ILE A 112 -8.43 -1.18 -4.76
C ILE A 112 -6.90 -1.28 -4.87
N VAL A 113 -6.27 -2.14 -4.05
CA VAL A 113 -4.81 -2.27 -3.98
C VAL A 113 -4.25 -3.19 -5.07
N ARG A 114 -4.94 -4.27 -5.40
CA ARG A 114 -4.44 -5.28 -6.35
C ARG A 114 -4.69 -4.90 -7.81
N THR A 115 -5.76 -4.18 -8.11
CA THR A 115 -6.19 -3.99 -9.49
C THR A 115 -5.26 -3.04 -10.25
N SER A 116 -4.71 -3.55 -11.36
CA SER A 116 -4.85 -2.92 -12.68
C SER A 116 -6.34 -2.77 -12.91
N ALA A 117 -6.88 -1.54 -12.95
CA ALA A 117 -8.29 -1.39 -13.23
C ALA A 117 -8.62 -2.14 -14.53
N LEU A 118 -9.53 -3.10 -14.39
CA LEU A 118 -10.41 -3.51 -15.45
C LEU A 118 -11.76 -2.98 -15.01
N LEU A 119 -12.18 -1.85 -15.59
CA LEU A 119 -13.58 -1.46 -15.54
C LEU A 119 -14.09 -1.21 -16.96
N VAL A 120 -14.78 -2.26 -17.43
CA VAL A 120 -16.08 -2.23 -18.12
C VAL A 120 -16.04 -1.73 -19.56
N GLY A 121 -16.11 -2.69 -20.50
CA GLY A 121 -16.61 -2.40 -21.84
C GLY A 121 -18.10 -2.04 -21.81
N LYS A 122 -18.50 -1.31 -22.86
CA LYS A 122 -19.87 -0.99 -23.32
C LYS A 122 -20.45 0.31 -22.77
N ASN A 123 -19.96 1.44 -23.29
CA ASN A 123 -20.79 2.28 -24.16
C ASN A 123 -19.87 3.02 -25.14
N ALA A 124 -20.28 2.98 -26.41
CA ALA A 124 -19.54 3.42 -27.57
C ALA A 124 -19.20 4.92 -27.51
N MET A 125 -17.91 5.27 -27.52
CA MET A 125 -17.28 6.01 -28.63
C MET A 125 -15.75 6.20 -28.48
N ASP A 126 -15.15 5.95 -27.29
CA ASP A 126 -13.70 6.16 -27.05
C ASP A 126 -13.02 4.90 -26.46
N ASP A 127 -12.66 3.95 -27.32
CA ASP A 127 -12.09 2.64 -26.95
C ASP A 127 -10.56 2.68 -26.66
N ILE A 128 -10.16 3.37 -25.59
CA ILE A 128 -8.84 3.11 -24.95
C ILE A 128 -9.08 2.51 -23.57
N PRO A 129 -8.75 1.22 -23.34
CA PRO A 129 -8.84 0.64 -22.00
C PRO A 129 -7.82 1.32 -21.08
N ASN A 130 -8.30 2.19 -20.19
CA ASN A 130 -7.49 2.81 -19.15
C ASN A 130 -7.22 1.79 -18.03
N TYR A 131 -6.06 1.16 -18.09
CA TYR A 131 -5.57 0.29 -17.02
C TYR A 131 -4.99 1.13 -15.88
N ASN A 132 -5.77 1.40 -14.84
CA ASN A 132 -5.27 2.09 -13.64
C ASN A 132 -4.62 1.08 -12.68
N LEU A 133 -3.34 0.79 -12.88
CA LEU A 133 -2.52 -0.02 -11.97
C LEU A 133 -2.13 0.81 -10.75
N CYS A 134 -2.49 0.36 -9.53
CA CYS A 134 -1.91 0.92 -8.31
C CYS A 134 -0.42 0.61 -8.27
N ILE A 135 0.40 1.61 -8.61
CA ILE A 135 1.86 1.48 -8.56
C ILE A 135 2.45 2.16 -7.32
N ILE A 136 1.71 3.07 -6.69
CA ILE A 136 2.08 3.66 -5.41
C ILE A 136 0.94 3.49 -4.42
N LEU A 137 1.22 2.85 -3.28
CA LEU A 137 0.35 2.86 -2.11
C LEU A 137 0.95 3.80 -1.06
N ILE A 138 0.22 4.82 -0.65
CA ILE A 138 0.68 5.78 0.36
C ILE A 138 -0.27 5.82 1.54
N GLY A 139 0.27 5.90 2.76
CA GLY A 139 -0.56 6.02 3.95
C GLY A 139 0.28 6.21 5.22
N ILE A 140 -0.38 6.68 6.28
CA ILE A 140 0.24 6.78 7.60
C ILE A 140 0.45 5.38 8.18
N HIS A 141 1.49 5.21 9.01
CA HIS A 141 1.72 3.97 9.74
C HIS A 141 0.43 3.46 10.39
N GLY A 142 -0.01 2.27 9.98
CA GLY A 142 -1.21 1.64 10.52
C GLY A 142 -2.54 2.16 9.95
N ALA A 143 -2.51 2.92 8.85
CA ALA A 143 -3.68 3.32 8.06
C ALA A 143 -4.28 2.20 7.20
N GLY A 144 -3.85 0.94 7.42
CA GLY A 144 -4.21 -0.20 6.57
C GLY A 144 -3.10 -0.66 5.63
N LEU A 145 -1.86 -0.19 5.82
CA LEU A 145 -0.68 -0.57 5.01
C LEU A 145 -0.39 -2.07 4.97
N ALA A 146 -0.96 -2.88 5.85
CA ALA A 146 -0.92 -4.34 5.74
C ALA A 146 -1.50 -4.84 4.40
N ASN A 147 -2.36 -4.05 3.75
CA ASN A 147 -2.88 -4.37 2.43
C ASN A 147 -1.82 -4.33 1.31
N LEU A 148 -0.59 -3.87 1.57
CA LEU A 148 0.51 -3.94 0.61
C LEU A 148 0.79 -5.38 0.14
N ILE A 149 0.37 -6.40 0.90
CA ILE A 149 0.44 -7.82 0.48
C ILE A 149 -0.36 -8.13 -0.79
N TRP A 150 -1.33 -7.27 -1.12
CA TRP A 150 -2.18 -7.46 -2.29
C TRP A 150 -1.63 -6.80 -3.55
N LEU A 151 -0.60 -5.96 -3.41
CA LEU A 151 0.07 -5.31 -4.53
C LEU A 151 0.59 -6.35 -5.53
N ASN A 152 0.53 -5.98 -6.80
CA ASN A 152 0.99 -6.85 -7.87
C ASN A 152 2.46 -6.57 -8.19
N VAL A 153 3.34 -7.43 -7.64
CA VAL A 153 4.80 -7.30 -7.71
C VAL A 153 5.35 -7.28 -9.14
N ASN A 154 4.62 -7.84 -10.12
CA ASN A 154 5.03 -7.85 -11.53
C ASN A 154 5.05 -6.45 -12.16
N PHE A 155 4.42 -5.46 -11.52
CA PHE A 155 4.43 -4.06 -11.96
C PHE A 155 5.35 -3.18 -11.12
N ASN A 156 6.29 -3.81 -10.41
CA ASN A 156 7.30 -3.12 -9.61
C ASN A 156 6.69 -2.08 -8.63
N PRO A 157 5.64 -2.38 -7.85
CA PRO A 157 4.94 -1.37 -7.07
C PRO A 157 5.81 -0.77 -5.97
N ALA A 158 5.39 0.37 -5.43
CA ALA A 158 5.98 1.06 -4.29
C ALA A 158 4.97 1.30 -3.17
N VAL A 159 5.51 1.34 -1.95
CA VAL A 159 4.82 1.80 -0.76
C VAL A 159 5.56 3.01 -0.20
N ILE A 160 4.83 4.09 0.03
CA ILE A 160 5.31 5.24 0.80
C ILE A 160 4.60 5.23 2.14
N GLU A 161 5.36 4.98 3.21
CA GLU A 161 4.83 4.99 4.56
C GLU A 161 5.15 6.33 5.24
N ILE A 162 4.11 7.01 5.72
CA ILE A 162 4.24 8.24 6.49
C ILE A 162 4.27 7.89 7.98
N PHE A 163 5.35 8.26 8.66
CA PHE A 163 5.52 8.07 10.09
C PHE A 163 5.13 9.34 10.85
N PRO A 164 4.24 9.24 11.86
CA PRO A 164 3.98 10.34 12.78
C PRO A 164 5.26 10.83 13.48
N PHE A 165 5.22 12.05 14.02
CA PHE A 165 6.35 12.63 14.74
C PHE A 165 6.82 11.71 15.87
N ASN A 166 8.14 11.54 16.02
CA ASN A 166 8.75 10.70 17.06
C ASN A 166 8.23 9.25 17.14
N PHE A 167 7.67 8.72 16.04
CA PHE A 167 7.25 7.34 15.94
C PHE A 167 7.91 6.65 14.75
N THR A 168 8.50 5.47 14.98
CA THR A 168 8.97 4.61 13.89
C THR A 168 8.74 3.15 14.22
N LYS A 169 8.39 2.37 13.20
CA LYS A 169 8.27 0.91 13.28
C LYS A 169 8.41 0.30 11.88
N TYR A 170 9.39 -0.58 11.71
CA TYR A 170 9.79 -1.11 10.39
C TYR A 170 8.98 -2.32 9.92
N THR A 171 7.81 -2.56 10.52
CA THR A 171 6.97 -3.74 10.23
C THR A 171 6.57 -3.81 8.76
N TYR A 172 6.12 -2.71 8.16
CA TYR A 172 5.73 -2.70 6.74
C TYR A 172 6.92 -2.65 5.80
N GLN A 173 8.06 -2.07 6.23
CA GLN A 173 9.32 -2.18 5.49
C GLN A 173 9.75 -3.65 5.33
N THR A 174 9.78 -4.41 6.43
CA THR A 174 10.13 -5.84 6.39
C THR A 174 9.18 -6.63 5.49
N LEU A 175 7.88 -6.34 5.56
CA LEU A 175 6.87 -6.98 4.73
C LEU A 175 7.05 -6.64 3.25
N ALA A 176 7.30 -5.37 2.91
CA ALA A 176 7.54 -4.93 1.54
C ALA A 176 8.80 -5.58 0.96
N LEU A 177 9.89 -5.64 1.73
CA LEU A 177 11.12 -6.34 1.34
C LEU A 177 10.88 -7.82 1.07
N SER A 178 10.11 -8.50 1.94
CA SER A 178 9.73 -9.91 1.77
C SER A 178 8.89 -10.15 0.51
N LEU A 179 8.18 -9.13 0.04
CA LEU A 179 7.35 -9.19 -1.17
C LEU A 179 8.04 -8.61 -2.40
N ARG A 180 9.30 -8.14 -2.29
CA ARG A 180 10.01 -7.43 -3.37
C ARG A 180 9.24 -6.20 -3.87
N VAL A 181 8.60 -5.49 -2.94
CA VAL A 181 7.90 -4.22 -3.17
C VAL A 181 8.84 -3.09 -2.77
N ASN A 182 8.94 -2.06 -3.60
CA ASN A 182 9.74 -0.88 -3.27
C ASN A 182 9.14 -0.18 -2.05
N TYR A 183 9.98 0.36 -1.17
CA TYR A 183 9.50 0.95 0.07
C TYR A 183 10.30 2.21 0.42
N VAL A 184 9.58 3.27 0.75
CA VAL A 184 10.15 4.50 1.29
C VAL A 184 9.38 4.92 2.54
N GLY A 185 10.11 5.25 3.60
CA GLY A 185 9.53 5.80 4.83
C GLY A 185 9.76 7.31 4.91
N VAL A 186 8.69 8.09 5.06
CA VAL A 186 8.73 9.55 5.25
C VAL A 186 8.45 9.83 6.72
N LYS A 187 9.40 10.47 7.41
CA LYS A 187 9.25 10.79 8.85
C LYS A 187 8.82 12.23 9.02
N THR A 188 7.74 12.46 9.74
CA THR A 188 7.39 13.81 10.18
C THR A 188 8.38 14.27 11.24
N THR A 189 9.10 15.37 10.96
CA THR A 189 10.18 15.89 11.82
C THR A 189 9.72 16.99 12.77
N LYS A 190 8.58 17.62 12.50
CA LYS A 190 8.02 18.73 13.29
C LYS A 190 6.86 18.24 14.13
N GLU A 191 6.90 18.47 15.45
CA GLU A 191 5.80 18.12 16.35
C GLU A 191 4.52 18.88 16.00
N SER A 192 4.64 20.14 15.55
CA SER A 192 3.52 20.99 15.10
C SER A 192 2.72 20.41 13.93
N ASN A 193 3.28 19.42 13.23
CA ASN A 193 2.60 18.69 12.17
C ASN A 193 1.78 17.50 12.70
N SER A 194 1.70 17.31 14.01
CA SER A 194 0.90 16.26 14.64
C SER A 194 -0.29 16.89 15.38
N LYS A 195 -1.47 16.27 15.25
CA LYS A 195 -2.68 16.75 15.91
C LYS A 195 -3.33 15.63 16.71
N GLU A 196 -3.70 15.95 17.94
CA GLU A 196 -4.48 15.06 18.79
C GLU A 196 -5.87 14.79 18.19
N THR A 197 -6.30 13.56 18.38
CA THR A 197 -7.64 13.05 18.09
C THR A 197 -8.29 12.62 19.38
N GLU A 198 -9.61 12.41 19.37
CA GLU A 198 -10.33 11.81 20.50
C GLU A 198 -9.72 10.46 20.95
N PHE A 199 -9.09 9.73 20.02
CA PHE A 199 -8.41 8.44 20.29
C PHE A 199 -6.93 8.57 20.65
N SER A 200 -6.37 9.79 20.63
CA SER A 200 -5.00 10.04 21.09
C SER A 200 -4.91 9.97 22.62
N ASN A 201 -6.03 10.25 23.29
CA ASN A 201 -6.14 10.34 24.75
C ASN A 201 -6.42 9.00 25.44
N ASP A 202 -6.71 7.93 24.69
CA ASP A 202 -6.92 6.58 25.25
C ASP A 202 -5.63 5.95 25.82
N TYR A 203 -4.47 6.63 25.72
CA TYR A 203 -3.19 6.15 26.21
C TYR A 203 -2.85 6.76 27.55
N LYS A 204 -2.70 5.90 28.56
CA LYS A 204 -2.13 6.29 29.87
C LYS A 204 -0.72 6.88 29.62
N GLU A 205 -0.40 7.99 30.30
CA GLU A 205 0.81 8.81 30.11
C GLU A 205 2.16 8.06 30.06
N ALA A 206 2.23 6.81 30.53
CA ALA A 206 3.43 5.99 30.58
C ALA A 206 3.97 5.52 29.21
N ASP A 207 3.22 5.65 28.11
CA ASP A 207 3.67 5.21 26.78
C ASP A 207 3.60 6.31 25.71
N LYS A 208 4.48 7.30 25.84
CA LYS A 208 4.64 8.41 24.88
C LYS A 208 4.85 7.94 23.43
N ARG A 209 5.44 6.76 23.21
CA ARG A 209 5.64 6.22 21.86
C ARG A 209 4.30 5.84 21.23
N ASN A 210 3.42 5.21 22.01
CA ASN A 210 2.08 4.90 21.54
C ASN A 210 1.19 6.14 21.43
N TYR A 211 1.41 7.19 22.22
CA TYR A 211 0.73 8.47 22.04
C TYR A 211 0.94 9.02 20.61
N TYR A 212 2.19 9.28 20.20
CA TYR A 212 2.50 9.85 18.89
C TYR A 212 2.00 9.00 17.71
N ARG A 213 1.99 7.68 17.86
CA ARG A 213 1.48 6.73 16.86
C ARG A 213 0.02 6.99 16.46
N ASN A 214 -0.78 7.57 17.35
CA ASN A 214 -2.22 7.73 17.13
C ASN A 214 -2.63 9.16 16.77
N LEU A 215 -1.66 10.08 16.70
CA LEU A 215 -1.91 11.43 16.23
C LEU A 215 -2.19 11.42 14.73
N ASP A 216 -3.08 12.33 14.32
CA ASP A 216 -3.20 12.68 12.92
C ASP A 216 -1.97 13.48 12.51
N THR A 217 -1.56 13.33 11.26
CA THR A 217 -0.24 13.82 10.82
C THR A 217 -0.39 14.64 9.55
N LYS A 218 0.21 15.83 9.53
CA LYS A 218 0.52 16.60 8.34
C LYS A 218 1.89 16.13 7.82
N VAL A 219 1.98 15.75 6.56
CA VAL A 219 3.28 15.41 5.94
C VAL A 219 3.90 16.65 5.32
N ASP A 220 5.22 16.79 5.43
CA ASP A 220 5.97 17.82 4.73
C ASP A 220 6.06 17.45 3.23
N LEU A 221 5.64 18.36 2.35
CA LEU A 221 5.56 18.08 0.92
C LEU A 221 6.95 17.95 0.28
N GLU A 222 7.96 18.62 0.82
CA GLU A 222 9.34 18.51 0.34
C GLU A 222 9.89 17.10 0.62
N ASP A 223 9.68 16.60 1.84
CA ASP A 223 10.08 15.23 2.23
C ASP A 223 9.35 14.19 1.38
N LEU A 224 8.06 14.40 1.09
CA LEU A 224 7.30 13.52 0.22
C LEU A 224 7.80 13.57 -1.23
N GLN A 225 8.15 14.75 -1.75
CA GLN A 225 8.73 14.88 -3.09
C GLN A 225 10.09 14.17 -3.20
N LEU A 226 10.93 14.24 -2.15
CA LEU A 226 12.17 13.49 -2.08
C LEU A 226 11.91 11.97 -2.09
N ALA A 227 10.90 11.51 -1.36
CA ALA A 227 10.50 10.10 -1.38
C ALA A 227 10.05 9.64 -2.78
N LEU A 228 9.26 10.46 -3.49
CA LEU A 228 8.85 10.18 -4.88
C LEU A 228 10.05 10.14 -5.83
N ASN A 229 11.05 11.00 -5.61
CA ASN A 229 12.27 11.02 -6.41
C ASN A 229 13.20 9.82 -6.14
N ALA A 230 13.10 9.21 -4.96
CA ALA A 230 13.83 7.99 -4.62
C ALA A 230 13.21 6.71 -5.22
N LEU A 231 11.99 6.79 -5.75
CA LEU A 231 11.35 5.64 -6.40
C LEU A 231 12.02 5.31 -7.75
N PRO A 232 11.99 4.03 -8.19
CA PRO A 232 12.55 3.62 -9.47
C PRO A 232 11.99 4.44 -10.65
N LYS A 233 12.85 4.74 -11.64
CA LYS A 233 12.50 5.60 -12.78
C LYS A 233 11.34 5.03 -13.61
N GLU A 234 11.16 3.72 -13.60
CA GLU A 234 10.08 3.01 -14.29
C GLU A 234 8.69 3.50 -13.83
N HIS A 235 8.58 4.04 -12.61
CA HIS A 235 7.33 4.67 -12.12
C HIS A 235 7.01 5.97 -12.83
N LYS A 236 8.03 6.63 -13.40
CA LYS A 236 7.91 7.88 -14.18
C LYS A 236 7.89 7.61 -15.69
N MET A 237 8.39 6.45 -16.16
CA MET A 237 8.49 6.15 -17.60
C MET A 237 7.14 5.91 -18.29
N TYR A 238 6.09 5.52 -17.56
CA TYR A 238 4.73 5.47 -18.10
C TYR A 238 4.17 6.84 -18.52
N LEU A 239 4.85 7.94 -18.17
CA LEU A 239 4.40 9.32 -18.42
C LEU A 239 4.91 9.91 -19.75
N ASN A 240 5.93 9.31 -20.37
CA ASN A 240 6.69 9.93 -21.46
C ASN A 240 6.57 9.22 -22.82
N GLN A 241 5.67 8.25 -22.99
CA GLN A 241 5.43 7.71 -24.32
C GLN A 241 4.47 8.64 -25.08
N PRO A 242 4.90 9.23 -26.22
CA PRO A 242 4.03 10.06 -27.02
C PRO A 242 2.83 9.26 -27.51
N ILE A 243 1.67 9.92 -27.51
CA ILE A 243 0.41 9.40 -28.08
C ILE A 243 0.66 9.23 -29.58
N SER A 244 0.84 7.99 -30.04
CA SER A 244 0.92 7.61 -31.46
C SER A 244 -0.39 7.01 -31.93
#